data_AF-A0A8T5BR27-F1
#
_entry.id   AF-A0A8T5BR27-F1
#
_cell.length_a   1.000
_cell.length_b   1.000
_cell.length_c   1.000
_cell.angle_alpha   90.00
_cell.angle_beta   90.00
_cell.angle_gamma   90.00
#
_symmetry.space_group_name_H-M   'P 1'
#
loop_
_entity.id
_entity.type
_entity.pdbx_description
1 polymer ?
#
loop_
_entity_poly.entity_id
_entity_poly.type
_entity_poly.pdbx_seq_one_letter_code
_entity_poly.pdbx_strand_id
1 'polypeptide(L)'
;MKVTFKLTIFFLCFLCLIQPIGALTEIKIRDDYIEFQSLITLNQNVTLIKHFEYNVNEGLLQIFNESLTQAIKTQAPSAKIYNLKASVRVNENWFNVSLSFKVNGVAENIGNKILINCSWKSFQVKNSLVINDVELNKFGESYLAPLIKKYENSSEARFWINKTYSVSPEKALEVAKNFLILDFKEFSKPLEKWNKTYNVKSQTTIFQYDVPSKINFNLTIMDVEKNQTKFYIAKLDSKAIIYVPGYAKANEDILIFNDIKKGGVEKNVTSIILTLIIAIICIHFYERKTIKI
;
A
#
# COMPACT_ATOMS: atom_id res chain seq x y z
N MET A 1 -35.02 -31.13 9.27
CA MET A 1 -34.98 -29.93 8.39
C MET A 1 -33.61 -29.27 8.58
N LYS A 2 -32.67 -29.42 7.63
CA LYS A 2 -31.30 -28.88 7.75
C LYS A 2 -31.31 -27.42 7.28
N VAL A 3 -31.17 -26.48 8.21
CA VAL A 3 -31.01 -25.06 7.89
C VAL A 3 -29.53 -24.80 7.65
N THR A 4 -29.14 -24.69 6.38
CA THR A 4 -27.80 -24.24 5.97
C THR A 4 -27.74 -22.72 6.03
N PHE A 5 -27.14 -22.17 7.09
CA PHE A 5 -26.85 -20.74 7.19
C PHE A 5 -25.73 -20.37 6.19
N LYS A 6 -26.10 -19.66 5.11
CA LYS A 6 -25.12 -19.01 4.23
C LYS A 6 -24.56 -17.79 4.95
N LEU A 7 -23.44 -17.98 5.64
CA LEU A 7 -22.63 -16.89 6.19
C LEU A 7 -21.72 -16.35 5.09
N THR A 8 -22.29 -15.61 4.14
CA THR A 8 -21.52 -14.89 3.12
C THR A 8 -22.00 -13.45 3.12
N ILE A 9 -21.04 -12.52 3.22
CA ILE A 9 -21.20 -11.05 3.10
C ILE A 9 -21.61 -10.32 4.39
N PHE A 10 -20.68 -10.18 5.35
CA PHE A 10 -20.74 -9.11 6.34
C PHE A 10 -19.36 -8.65 6.83
N PHE A 11 -18.38 -8.56 5.91
CA PHE A 11 -17.03 -8.05 6.24
C PHE A 11 -16.62 -6.81 5.43
N LEU A 12 -17.52 -6.26 4.59
CA LEU A 12 -17.21 -5.11 3.74
C LEU A 12 -17.74 -3.75 4.24
N CYS A 13 -18.48 -3.70 5.36
CA CYS A 13 -19.17 -2.48 5.80
C CYS A 13 -18.56 -1.78 7.04
N PHE A 14 -17.55 -2.36 7.69
CA PHE A 14 -16.98 -1.78 8.92
C PHE A 14 -15.80 -0.83 8.71
N LEU A 15 -15.42 -0.53 7.46
CA LEU A 15 -14.33 0.41 7.15
C LEU A 15 -14.78 1.87 6.91
N CYS A 16 -16.08 2.19 7.02
CA CYS A 16 -16.59 3.51 6.66
C CYS A 16 -16.53 4.59 7.77
N LEU A 17 -16.12 4.28 9.01
CA LEU A 17 -16.20 5.25 10.12
C LEU A 17 -14.85 5.71 10.69
N ILE A 18 -13.73 5.18 10.22
CA ILE A 18 -12.41 5.70 10.57
C ILE A 18 -11.71 6.03 9.27
N GLN A 19 -11.70 7.32 8.90
CA GLN A 19 -10.83 7.77 7.83
C GLN A 19 -9.40 7.46 8.27
N PRO A 20 -8.65 6.60 7.56
CA PRO A 20 -7.28 6.31 7.93
C PRO A 20 -6.50 7.63 7.93
N ILE A 21 -5.67 7.84 8.94
CA ILE A 21 -4.87 9.07 9.13
C ILE A 21 -3.71 9.16 8.11
N GLY A 22 -3.75 8.37 7.03
CA GLY A 22 -2.75 8.34 5.96
C GLY A 22 -3.13 7.39 4.84
N ALA A 23 -2.23 7.27 3.85
CA ALA A 23 -2.35 6.35 2.76
C ALA A 23 -2.12 4.89 3.22
N LEU A 24 -3.05 4.00 2.88
CA LEU A 24 -2.95 2.58 3.14
C LEU A 24 -2.94 1.82 1.81
N THR A 25 -1.86 1.07 1.59
CA THR A 25 -1.73 0.16 0.46
C THR A 25 -1.78 -1.29 0.96
N GLU A 26 -2.77 -2.03 0.50
CA GLU A 26 -2.91 -3.46 0.73
C GLU A 26 -2.57 -4.25 -0.54
N ILE A 27 -1.71 -5.23 -0.39
CA ILE A 27 -1.32 -6.15 -1.46
C ILE A 27 -1.69 -7.56 -1.00
N LYS A 28 -2.63 -8.21 -1.69
CA LYS A 28 -3.07 -9.57 -1.34
C LYS A 28 -2.60 -10.53 -2.42
N ILE A 29 -1.72 -11.44 -2.06
CA ILE A 29 -1.26 -12.50 -2.96
C ILE A 29 -2.37 -13.53 -3.09
N ARG A 30 -2.84 -13.76 -4.32
CA ARG A 30 -3.74 -14.85 -4.70
C ARG A 30 -2.97 -15.85 -5.56
N ASP A 31 -3.62 -16.96 -5.89
CA ASP A 31 -2.97 -18.06 -6.59
C ASP A 31 -2.48 -17.66 -7.99
N ASP A 32 -3.32 -16.94 -8.75
CA ASP A 32 -3.04 -16.62 -10.16
C ASP A 32 -2.66 -15.15 -10.38
N TYR A 33 -2.77 -14.32 -9.33
CA TYR A 33 -2.58 -12.88 -9.43
C TYR A 33 -2.37 -12.23 -8.07
N ILE A 34 -2.01 -10.96 -8.10
CA ILE A 34 -1.87 -10.13 -6.92
C ILE A 34 -2.93 -9.03 -6.96
N GLU A 35 -3.70 -8.89 -5.88
CA GLU A 35 -4.62 -7.76 -5.71
C GLU A 35 -3.87 -6.59 -5.09
N PHE A 36 -3.83 -5.47 -5.80
CA PHE A 36 -3.32 -4.21 -5.28
C PHE A 36 -4.51 -3.29 -4.98
N GLN A 37 -4.56 -2.76 -3.77
CA GLN A 37 -5.53 -1.76 -3.34
C GLN A 37 -4.79 -0.66 -2.59
N SER A 38 -5.00 0.60 -2.95
CA SER A 38 -4.39 1.73 -2.28
C SER A 38 -5.42 2.83 -2.11
N LEU A 39 -5.62 3.25 -0.86
CA LEU A 39 -6.31 4.49 -0.54
C LEU A 39 -5.24 5.50 -0.15
N ILE A 40 -5.00 6.48 -0.99
CA ILE A 40 -4.04 7.56 -0.74
C ILE A 40 -4.82 8.75 -0.20
N THR A 41 -4.47 9.19 1.01
CA THR A 41 -5.12 10.32 1.68
C THR A 41 -4.08 11.38 1.99
N LEU A 42 -4.16 12.50 1.28
CA LEU A 42 -3.35 13.68 1.53
C LEU A 42 -4.18 14.68 2.35
N ASN A 43 -3.73 14.98 3.56
CA ASN A 43 -4.28 16.08 4.37
C ASN A 43 -3.75 17.38 3.79
N GLN A 44 -4.64 18.28 3.38
CA GLN A 44 -4.25 19.50 2.70
C GLN A 44 -5.25 20.63 2.93
N ASN A 45 -4.80 21.88 2.91
CA ASN A 45 -5.67 23.05 2.77
C ASN A 45 -5.10 24.08 1.77
N VAL A 46 -4.32 23.58 0.82
CA VAL A 46 -3.62 24.37 -0.21
C VAL A 46 -4.41 24.47 -1.51
N THR A 47 -5.34 23.54 -1.75
CA THR A 47 -6.21 23.59 -2.92
C THR A 47 -7.38 24.52 -2.65
N LEU A 48 -7.77 25.31 -3.65
CA LEU A 48 -9.00 26.13 -3.60
C LEU A 48 -10.24 25.32 -4.01
N ILE A 49 -10.11 23.98 -4.09
CA ILE A 49 -11.15 23.07 -4.55
C ILE A 49 -12.08 22.79 -3.36
N LYS A 50 -13.30 23.35 -3.39
CA LYS A 50 -14.27 23.19 -2.30
C LYS A 50 -14.76 21.76 -2.14
N HIS A 51 -15.16 21.14 -3.26
CA HIS A 51 -15.59 19.74 -3.29
C HIS A 51 -15.51 19.20 -4.73
N PHE A 52 -14.95 18.01 -4.89
CA PHE A 52 -14.88 17.29 -6.16
C PHE A 52 -14.90 15.79 -5.88
N GLU A 53 -15.81 15.05 -6.49
CA GLU A 53 -15.84 13.59 -6.42
C GLU A 53 -16.00 13.03 -7.81
N TYR A 54 -15.14 12.07 -8.17
CA TYR A 54 -15.12 11.49 -9.49
C TYR A 54 -14.74 10.02 -9.45
N ASN A 55 -15.59 9.17 -10.02
CA ASN A 55 -15.25 7.78 -10.32
C ASN A 55 -14.73 7.73 -11.76
N VAL A 56 -13.51 7.23 -11.94
CA VAL A 56 -12.86 7.27 -13.25
C VAL A 56 -13.61 6.39 -14.24
N ASN A 57 -14.07 6.97 -15.35
CA ASN A 57 -14.81 6.30 -16.41
C ASN A 57 -13.88 5.58 -17.40
N GLU A 58 -14.43 4.81 -18.35
CA GLU A 58 -13.66 3.97 -19.27
C GLU A 58 -12.57 4.72 -20.04
N GLY A 59 -12.86 5.92 -20.56
CA GLY A 59 -11.88 6.70 -21.33
C GLY A 59 -10.67 7.14 -20.50
N LEU A 60 -10.89 7.70 -19.31
CA LEU A 60 -9.81 8.11 -18.41
C LEU A 60 -9.10 6.91 -17.77
N LEU A 61 -9.81 5.80 -17.56
CA LEU A 61 -9.22 4.55 -17.08
C LEU A 61 -8.16 4.03 -18.04
N GLN A 62 -8.30 4.22 -19.36
CA GLN A 62 -7.27 3.84 -20.32
C GLN A 62 -5.95 4.62 -20.08
N ILE A 63 -6.02 5.95 -19.92
CA ILE A 63 -4.85 6.79 -19.68
C ILE A 63 -4.15 6.40 -18.37
N PHE A 64 -4.94 6.15 -17.32
CA PHE A 64 -4.42 5.65 -16.04
C PHE A 64 -3.76 4.28 -16.22
N ASN A 65 -4.40 3.37 -16.95
CA ASN A 65 -3.91 2.02 -17.18
C ASN A 65 -2.58 2.03 -17.95
N GLU A 66 -2.46 2.84 -19.00
CA GLU A 66 -1.22 3.01 -19.76
C GLU A 66 -0.09 3.53 -18.86
N SER A 67 -0.37 4.61 -18.11
CA SER A 67 0.60 5.24 -17.21
C SER A 67 1.07 4.30 -16.09
N LEU A 68 0.13 3.57 -15.46
CA LEU A 68 0.44 2.58 -14.43
C LEU A 68 1.20 1.38 -15.01
N THR A 69 0.78 0.87 -16.17
CA THR A 69 1.44 -0.24 -16.85
C THR A 69 2.89 0.10 -17.15
N GLN A 70 3.14 1.30 -17.69
CA GLN A 70 4.49 1.78 -17.99
C GLN A 70 5.35 1.88 -16.71
N ALA A 71 4.80 2.48 -15.65
CA ALA A 71 5.50 2.63 -14.38
C ALA A 71 5.85 1.28 -13.73
N ILE A 72 4.91 0.32 -13.74
CA ILE A 72 5.09 -1.02 -13.18
C ILE A 72 6.07 -1.85 -14.02
N LYS A 73 5.95 -1.84 -15.35
CA LYS A 73 6.87 -2.57 -16.23
C LYS A 73 8.30 -2.09 -16.17
N THR A 74 8.53 -0.82 -15.79
CA THR A 74 9.88 -0.30 -15.52
C THR A 74 10.56 -1.07 -14.38
N GLN A 75 9.80 -1.59 -13.41
CA GLN A 75 10.31 -2.34 -12.27
C GLN A 75 10.23 -3.86 -12.46
N ALA A 76 9.21 -4.33 -13.20
CA ALA A 76 9.00 -5.74 -13.52
C ALA A 76 8.47 -5.89 -14.95
N PRO A 77 9.34 -6.10 -15.96
CA PRO A 77 8.95 -6.08 -17.37
C PRO A 77 7.86 -7.09 -17.77
N SER A 78 7.79 -8.23 -17.06
CA SER A 78 6.79 -9.27 -17.28
C SER A 78 5.42 -8.97 -16.67
N ALA A 79 5.34 -7.95 -15.81
CA ALA A 79 4.11 -7.60 -15.11
C ALA A 79 3.05 -7.08 -16.08
N LYS A 80 1.80 -7.52 -15.89
CA LYS A 80 0.64 -6.94 -16.56
C LYS A 80 -0.41 -6.59 -15.53
N ILE A 81 -1.08 -5.46 -15.75
CA ILE A 81 -2.18 -5.01 -14.91
C ILE A 81 -3.52 -5.22 -15.60
N TYR A 82 -4.57 -5.43 -14.81
CA TYR A 82 -5.93 -5.56 -15.29
C TYR A 82 -6.94 -5.22 -14.20
N ASN A 83 -8.20 -5.06 -14.59
CA ASN A 83 -9.32 -4.68 -13.70
C ASN A 83 -9.03 -3.41 -12.89
N LEU A 84 -8.41 -2.42 -13.53
CA LEU A 84 -8.13 -1.13 -12.91
C LEU A 84 -9.43 -0.42 -12.56
N LYS A 85 -9.50 0.05 -11.32
CA LYS A 85 -10.51 0.95 -10.79
C LYS A 85 -9.80 2.10 -10.11
N ALA A 86 -10.27 3.31 -10.38
CA ALA A 86 -9.77 4.52 -9.76
C ALA A 86 -10.93 5.42 -9.36
N SER A 87 -10.81 6.09 -8.23
CA SER A 87 -11.72 7.16 -7.84
C SER A 87 -10.97 8.24 -7.08
N VAL A 88 -11.50 9.45 -7.13
CA VAL A 88 -10.93 10.63 -6.49
C VAL A 88 -12.01 11.34 -5.71
N ARG A 89 -11.67 11.76 -4.49
CA ARG A 89 -12.50 12.64 -3.68
C ARG A 89 -11.64 13.74 -3.08
N VAL A 90 -11.94 14.98 -3.42
CA VAL A 90 -11.28 16.18 -2.92
C VAL A 90 -12.29 17.03 -2.17
N ASN A 91 -11.87 17.59 -1.06
CA ASN A 91 -12.55 18.65 -0.35
C ASN A 91 -11.51 19.62 0.24
N GLU A 92 -11.99 20.61 1.00
CA GLU A 92 -11.14 21.65 1.58
C GLU A 92 -9.96 21.12 2.41
N ASN A 93 -10.10 19.94 3.05
CA ASN A 93 -9.12 19.38 3.98
C ASN A 93 -8.40 18.12 3.45
N TRP A 94 -8.93 17.49 2.42
CA TRP A 94 -8.52 16.15 2.02
C TRP A 94 -8.48 16.01 0.50
N PHE A 95 -7.41 15.38 0.03
CA PHE A 95 -7.28 14.92 -1.35
C PHE A 95 -7.09 13.40 -1.32
N ASN A 96 -8.14 12.68 -1.69
CA ASN A 96 -8.18 11.22 -1.64
C ASN A 96 -8.13 10.63 -3.04
N VAL A 97 -7.23 9.67 -3.25
CA VAL A 97 -7.14 8.87 -4.47
C VAL A 97 -7.23 7.41 -4.09
N SER A 98 -8.25 6.71 -4.60
CA SER A 98 -8.40 5.27 -4.43
C SER A 98 -8.02 4.57 -5.72
N LEU A 99 -7.12 3.59 -5.64
CA LEU A 99 -6.68 2.75 -6.75
C LEU A 99 -6.86 1.28 -6.39
N SER A 100 -7.38 0.49 -7.33
CA SER A 100 -7.45 -0.96 -7.20
C SER A 100 -7.18 -1.59 -8.56
N PHE A 101 -6.27 -2.56 -8.62
CA PHE A 101 -6.02 -3.34 -9.83
C PHE A 101 -5.44 -4.70 -9.47
N LYS A 102 -5.35 -5.58 -10.46
CA LYS A 102 -4.71 -6.88 -10.34
C LYS A 102 -3.42 -6.90 -11.13
N VAL A 103 -2.41 -7.58 -10.61
CA VAL A 103 -1.10 -7.78 -11.25
C VAL A 103 -0.89 -9.27 -11.52
N ASN A 104 -0.46 -9.60 -12.74
CA ASN A 104 -0.02 -10.95 -13.11
C ASN A 104 1.38 -10.91 -13.73
N GLY A 105 1.92 -12.09 -14.07
CA GLY A 105 3.21 -12.20 -14.77
C GLY A 105 4.45 -11.97 -13.88
N VAL A 106 4.25 -11.85 -12.57
CA VAL A 106 5.31 -11.64 -11.56
C VAL A 106 5.52 -12.84 -10.64
N ALA A 107 4.76 -13.92 -10.86
CA ALA A 107 4.84 -15.16 -10.09
C ALA A 107 5.37 -16.29 -10.98
N GLU A 108 6.21 -17.13 -10.41
CA GLU A 108 6.78 -18.32 -11.02
C GLU A 108 6.57 -19.53 -10.09
N ASN A 109 6.17 -20.66 -10.67
CA ASN A 109 6.01 -21.92 -9.96
C ASN A 109 7.24 -22.80 -10.17
N ILE A 110 8.00 -23.05 -9.10
CA ILE A 110 9.18 -23.92 -9.13
C ILE A 110 8.92 -25.12 -8.22
N GLY A 111 8.51 -26.23 -8.83
CA GLY A 111 8.12 -27.44 -8.10
C GLY A 111 6.89 -27.22 -7.20
N ASN A 112 7.10 -27.26 -5.88
CA ASN A 112 6.09 -27.02 -4.85
C ASN A 112 6.17 -25.62 -4.23
N LYS A 113 7.03 -24.74 -4.77
CA LYS A 113 7.19 -23.36 -4.29
C LYS A 113 6.64 -22.38 -5.32
N ILE A 114 6.10 -21.30 -4.80
CA ILE A 114 5.73 -20.11 -5.56
C ILE A 114 6.75 -19.04 -5.22
N LEU A 115 7.39 -18.50 -6.26
CA LEU A 115 8.28 -17.36 -6.19
C LEU A 115 7.53 -16.16 -6.76
N ILE A 116 7.48 -15.06 -6.04
CA ILE A 116 6.85 -13.82 -6.53
C ILE A 116 7.88 -12.71 -6.47
N ASN A 117 8.16 -12.13 -7.63
CA ASN A 117 8.94 -10.91 -7.71
C ASN A 117 8.04 -9.73 -7.31
N CYS A 118 8.35 -9.08 -6.20
CA CYS A 118 7.63 -7.91 -5.70
C CYS A 118 8.34 -6.58 -6.00
N SER A 119 9.34 -6.55 -6.87
CA SER A 119 10.01 -5.29 -7.28
C SER A 119 9.01 -4.27 -7.87
N TRP A 120 7.94 -4.76 -8.50
CA TRP A 120 6.88 -3.92 -9.07
C TRP A 120 6.17 -3.02 -8.06
N LYS A 121 6.23 -3.32 -6.75
CA LYS A 121 5.53 -2.54 -5.71
C LYS A 121 6.05 -1.10 -5.59
N SER A 122 7.27 -0.83 -6.01
CA SER A 122 7.94 0.48 -5.90
C SER A 122 7.92 1.27 -7.20
N PHE A 123 6.75 1.39 -7.83
CA PHE A 123 6.57 2.12 -9.07
C PHE A 123 6.32 3.62 -8.84
N GLN A 124 6.57 4.43 -9.87
CA GLN A 124 6.29 5.86 -9.88
C GLN A 124 5.60 6.25 -11.18
N VAL A 125 4.40 6.81 -11.09
CA VAL A 125 3.72 7.41 -12.24
C VAL A 125 4.25 8.83 -12.40
N LYS A 126 4.90 9.14 -13.52
CA LYS A 126 5.45 10.50 -13.77
C LYS A 126 4.53 11.39 -14.60
N ASN A 127 3.59 10.77 -15.32
CA ASN A 127 2.69 11.45 -16.23
C ASN A 127 1.67 12.29 -15.43
N SER A 128 1.27 13.41 -16.03
CA SER A 128 0.13 14.21 -15.56
C SER A 128 -1.16 13.39 -15.72
N LEU A 129 -2.01 13.40 -14.71
CA LEU A 129 -3.31 12.72 -14.73
C LEU A 129 -4.37 13.75 -14.38
N VAL A 130 -4.97 14.37 -15.39
CA VAL A 130 -5.95 15.44 -15.21
C VAL A 130 -7.37 14.92 -15.42
N ILE A 131 -8.27 15.26 -14.50
CA ILE A 131 -9.71 14.98 -14.61
C ILE A 131 -10.47 16.26 -14.29
N ASN A 132 -11.28 16.75 -15.23
CA ASN A 132 -12.06 17.98 -15.08
C ASN A 132 -11.20 19.14 -14.53
N ASP A 133 -10.04 19.37 -15.15
CA ASP A 133 -9.04 20.39 -14.76
C ASP A 133 -8.40 20.21 -13.37
N VAL A 134 -8.61 19.05 -12.72
CA VAL A 134 -7.94 18.67 -11.47
C VAL A 134 -6.76 17.74 -11.78
N GLU A 135 -5.55 18.17 -11.47
CA GLU A 135 -4.35 17.33 -11.53
C GLU A 135 -4.32 16.37 -10.34
N LEU A 136 -4.22 15.08 -10.62
CA LEU A 136 -4.33 14.02 -9.61
C LEU A 136 -3.00 13.47 -9.15
N ASN A 137 -1.96 13.60 -9.96
CA ASN A 137 -0.67 12.99 -9.68
C ASN A 137 0.38 14.04 -9.32
N LYS A 138 0.56 15.05 -10.17
CA LYS A 138 1.54 16.14 -10.00
C LYS A 138 1.06 17.23 -9.03
N PHE A 139 0.53 16.82 -7.88
CA PHE A 139 -0.07 17.72 -6.89
C PHE A 139 0.85 18.86 -6.46
N GLY A 140 2.12 18.55 -6.18
CA GLY A 140 3.03 19.58 -5.70
C GLY A 140 3.39 20.61 -6.77
N GLU A 141 3.50 20.20 -8.03
CA GLU A 141 3.69 21.11 -9.17
C GLU A 141 2.44 21.97 -9.42
N SER A 142 1.24 21.39 -9.35
CA SER A 142 0.00 22.10 -9.69
C SER A 142 -0.58 22.96 -8.57
N TYR A 143 -0.36 22.62 -7.30
CA TYR A 143 -1.00 23.30 -6.17
C TYR A 143 -0.02 23.92 -5.18
N LEU A 144 1.10 23.26 -4.87
CA LEU A 144 2.08 23.79 -3.92
C LEU A 144 3.00 24.82 -4.56
N ALA A 145 3.51 24.55 -5.77
CA ALA A 145 4.44 25.44 -6.44
C ALA A 145 3.86 26.84 -6.72
N PRO A 146 2.60 27.01 -7.18
CA PRO A 146 2.01 28.34 -7.33
C PRO A 146 1.88 29.08 -6.01
N LEU A 147 1.52 28.36 -4.93
CA LEU A 147 1.44 28.93 -3.58
C LEU A 147 2.81 29.40 -3.09
N ILE A 148 3.87 28.61 -3.31
CA ILE A 148 5.23 28.98 -2.94
C ILE A 148 5.68 30.22 -3.70
N LYS A 149 5.52 30.25 -5.03
CA LYS A 149 5.88 31.41 -5.86
C LYS A 149 5.14 32.68 -5.45
N LYS A 150 3.87 32.57 -5.07
CA LYS A 150 3.08 33.71 -4.59
C LYS A 150 3.73 34.38 -3.37
N TYR A 151 4.41 33.61 -2.53
CA TYR A 151 4.95 34.07 -1.24
C TYR A 151 6.48 34.04 -1.15
N GLU A 152 7.19 33.72 -2.24
CA GLU A 152 8.66 33.58 -2.23
C GLU A 152 9.40 34.88 -1.88
N ASN A 153 8.83 36.02 -2.27
CA ASN A 153 9.37 37.35 -1.99
C ASN A 153 8.79 37.99 -0.71
N SER A 154 7.95 37.28 0.03
CA SER A 154 7.36 37.78 1.27
C SER A 154 8.29 37.55 2.45
N SER A 155 8.67 38.62 3.15
CA SER A 155 9.45 38.54 4.39
C SER A 155 8.68 37.89 5.56
N GLU A 156 7.37 37.74 5.43
CA GLU A 156 6.43 37.17 6.41
C GLU A 156 6.19 35.67 6.20
N ALA A 157 6.60 35.12 5.05
CA ALA A 157 6.41 33.72 4.71
C ALA A 157 7.56 32.86 5.24
N ARG A 158 7.23 31.70 5.81
CA ARG A 158 8.18 30.67 6.23
C ARG A 158 7.74 29.31 5.68
N PHE A 159 8.63 28.67 4.96
CA PHE A 159 8.42 27.35 4.36
C PHE A 159 9.08 26.29 5.24
N TRP A 160 8.35 25.25 5.59
CA TRP A 160 8.82 24.17 6.45
C TRP A 160 8.65 22.84 5.75
N ILE A 161 9.66 21.98 5.90
CA ILE A 161 9.63 20.60 5.42
C ILE A 161 9.82 19.67 6.62
N ASN A 162 9.07 18.59 6.65
CA ASN A 162 9.09 17.58 7.72
C ASN A 162 8.77 18.13 9.12
N LYS A 163 8.05 19.28 9.21
CA LYS A 163 7.75 20.02 10.45
C LYS A 163 8.95 20.49 11.26
N THR A 164 10.18 20.26 10.80
CA THR A 164 11.37 20.37 11.67
C THR A 164 12.29 21.50 11.29
N TYR A 165 12.41 21.85 10.01
CA TYR A 165 13.31 22.91 9.59
C TYR A 165 12.69 23.82 8.53
N SER A 166 12.96 25.12 8.69
CA SER A 166 12.63 26.13 7.70
C SER A 166 13.58 25.98 6.52
N VAL A 167 13.05 26.14 5.31
CA VAL A 167 13.82 26.06 4.06
C VAL A 167 13.65 27.34 3.26
N SER A 168 14.56 27.56 2.31
CA SER A 168 14.42 28.64 1.34
C SER A 168 13.26 28.38 0.37
N PRO A 169 12.70 29.41 -0.27
CA PRO A 169 11.66 29.25 -1.28
C PRO A 169 12.08 28.34 -2.44
N GLU A 170 13.35 28.40 -2.88
CA GLU A 170 13.88 27.57 -3.96
C GLU A 170 13.85 26.10 -3.59
N LYS A 171 14.26 25.77 -2.36
CA LYS A 171 14.23 24.38 -1.87
C LYS A 171 12.80 23.89 -1.67
N ALA A 172 11.91 24.74 -1.17
CA ALA A 172 10.48 24.43 -1.07
C ALA A 172 9.89 24.13 -2.46
N LEU A 173 10.23 24.94 -3.47
CA LEU A 173 9.76 24.78 -4.85
C LEU A 173 10.31 23.50 -5.50
N GLU A 174 11.57 23.16 -5.26
CA GLU A 174 12.17 21.89 -5.71
C GLU A 174 11.41 20.69 -5.13
N VAL A 175 11.13 20.69 -3.83
CA VAL A 175 10.40 19.60 -3.17
C VAL A 175 8.95 19.53 -3.66
N ALA A 176 8.29 20.67 -3.82
CA ALA A 176 6.94 20.73 -4.39
C ALA A 176 6.88 20.16 -5.81
N LYS A 177 7.78 20.56 -6.72
CA LYS A 177 7.79 20.06 -8.10
C LYS A 177 8.05 18.55 -8.20
N ASN A 178 8.81 17.99 -7.27
CA ASN A 178 9.11 16.56 -7.24
C ASN A 178 8.04 15.74 -6.50
N PHE A 179 7.06 16.38 -5.86
CA PHE A 179 6.03 15.69 -5.11
C PHE A 179 4.92 15.15 -6.03
N LEU A 180 4.85 13.81 -6.06
CA LEU A 180 3.84 13.04 -6.79
C LEU A 180 2.97 12.25 -5.80
N ILE A 181 1.65 12.25 -6.02
CA ILE A 181 0.70 11.43 -5.25
C ILE A 181 0.93 9.95 -5.57
N LEU A 182 1.00 9.57 -6.86
CA LEU A 182 1.13 8.18 -7.29
C LEU A 182 2.60 7.76 -7.42
N ASP A 183 3.31 7.89 -6.31
CA ASP A 183 4.71 7.50 -6.25
C ASP A 183 4.97 6.63 -5.01
N PHE A 184 5.25 5.37 -5.29
CA PHE A 184 5.40 4.29 -4.34
C PHE A 184 6.88 3.88 -4.19
N LYS A 185 7.83 4.69 -4.67
CA LYS A 185 9.27 4.40 -4.57
C LYS A 185 9.74 4.11 -3.15
N GLU A 186 9.10 4.68 -2.15
CA GLU A 186 9.40 4.39 -0.74
C GLU A 186 9.23 2.91 -0.37
N PHE A 187 8.39 2.18 -1.09
CA PHE A 187 8.25 0.73 -0.94
C PHE A 187 9.40 -0.06 -1.60
N SER A 188 10.46 0.60 -2.09
CA SER A 188 11.66 -0.04 -2.65
C SER A 188 12.54 -0.70 -1.58
N LYS A 189 12.31 -0.39 -0.29
CA LYS A 189 12.97 -1.11 0.81
C LYS A 189 12.70 -2.62 0.64
N PRO A 190 13.75 -3.47 0.62
CA PRO A 190 13.58 -4.91 0.42
C PRO A 190 12.59 -5.53 1.42
N LEU A 191 11.74 -6.45 0.96
CA LEU A 191 10.71 -7.11 1.78
C LEU A 191 11.27 -7.85 2.99
N GLU A 192 12.48 -8.39 2.89
CA GLU A 192 13.17 -9.02 4.02
C GLU A 192 13.40 -8.05 5.21
N LYS A 193 13.41 -6.74 4.96
CA LYS A 193 13.58 -5.68 5.97
C LYS A 193 12.24 -5.09 6.45
N TRP A 194 11.11 -5.64 5.99
CA TRP A 194 9.77 -5.26 6.45
C TRP A 194 9.43 -6.01 7.73
N ASN A 195 8.52 -5.47 8.54
CA ASN A 195 8.05 -6.19 9.71
C ASN A 195 7.24 -7.41 9.27
N LYS A 196 7.67 -8.61 9.65
CA LYS A 196 7.04 -9.88 9.27
C LYS A 196 6.35 -10.50 10.47
N THR A 197 5.08 -10.85 10.30
CA THR A 197 4.32 -11.64 11.29
C THR A 197 3.65 -12.83 10.60
N TYR A 198 3.47 -13.93 11.33
CA TYR A 198 2.72 -15.09 10.84
C TYR A 198 1.52 -15.34 11.74
N ASN A 199 0.32 -15.35 11.14
CA ASN A 199 -0.91 -15.66 11.83
C ASN A 199 -1.26 -17.14 11.61
N VAL A 200 -1.13 -17.94 12.66
CA VAL A 200 -1.42 -19.39 12.62
C VAL A 200 -2.90 -19.66 12.34
N LYS A 201 -3.82 -18.84 12.87
CA LYS A 201 -5.27 -19.03 12.73
C LYS A 201 -5.73 -18.82 11.30
N SER A 202 -5.21 -17.77 10.64
CA SER A 202 -5.55 -17.48 9.24
C SER A 202 -4.58 -18.12 8.24
N GLN A 203 -3.52 -18.79 8.73
CA GLN A 203 -2.41 -19.31 7.92
C GLN A 203 -1.92 -18.26 6.92
N THR A 204 -1.58 -17.07 7.42
CA THR A 204 -1.17 -15.94 6.57
C THR A 204 0.09 -15.31 7.11
N THR A 205 1.07 -15.07 6.24
CA THR A 205 2.22 -14.22 6.54
C THR A 205 1.90 -12.79 6.14
N ILE A 206 2.14 -11.84 7.04
CA ILE A 206 1.92 -10.41 6.82
C ILE A 206 3.27 -9.72 6.83
N PHE A 207 3.58 -8.99 5.75
CA PHE A 207 4.71 -8.06 5.68
C PHE A 207 4.17 -6.65 5.78
N GLN A 208 4.63 -5.86 6.75
CA GLN A 208 4.20 -4.48 6.97
C GLN A 208 5.39 -3.53 6.89
N TYR A 209 5.19 -2.41 6.21
CA TYR A 209 6.13 -1.29 6.20
C TYR A 209 5.40 0.03 6.38
N ASP A 210 5.77 0.73 7.45
CA ASP A 210 5.32 2.07 7.75
C ASP A 210 6.38 3.04 7.20
N VAL A 211 5.99 3.82 6.19
CA VAL A 211 6.91 4.75 5.52
C VAL A 211 7.00 6.02 6.37
N PRO A 212 8.21 6.57 6.58
CA PRO A 212 8.34 7.94 7.08
C PRO A 212 7.52 8.91 6.21
N SER A 213 6.90 9.93 6.80
CA SER A 213 6.04 10.89 6.06
C SER A 213 6.68 11.34 4.74
N LYS A 214 6.03 11.04 3.61
CA LYS A 214 6.59 11.25 2.27
C LYS A 214 6.63 12.74 1.90
N ILE A 215 5.57 13.45 2.25
CA ILE A 215 5.57 14.91 2.29
C ILE A 215 4.94 15.34 3.59
N ASN A 216 5.55 16.33 4.21
CA ASN A 216 4.99 17.03 5.35
C ASN A 216 5.43 18.49 5.20
N PHE A 217 4.76 19.14 4.26
CA PHE A 217 5.01 20.52 3.87
C PHE A 217 4.08 21.43 4.66
N ASN A 218 4.64 22.43 5.31
CA ASN A 218 3.87 23.50 5.94
C ASN A 218 4.39 24.85 5.45
N LEU A 219 3.49 25.73 5.04
CA LEU A 219 3.76 27.14 4.82
C LEU A 219 3.04 27.93 5.91
N THR A 220 3.81 28.75 6.62
CA THR A 220 3.31 29.67 7.64
C THR A 220 3.45 31.09 7.12
N ILE A 221 2.37 31.87 7.17
CA ILE A 221 2.36 33.26 6.72
C ILE A 221 1.80 34.12 7.84
N MET A 222 2.53 35.15 8.23
CA MET A 222 2.00 36.17 9.14
C MET A 222 1.21 37.20 8.32
N ASP A 223 -0.08 37.36 8.61
CA ASP A 223 -0.92 38.40 8.04
C ASP A 223 -0.82 39.64 8.95
N VAL A 224 0.02 40.60 8.58
CA VAL A 224 0.34 41.77 9.41
C VAL A 224 -0.88 42.67 9.59
N GLU A 225 -1.74 42.79 8.58
CA GLU A 225 -2.96 43.62 8.66
C GLU A 225 -3.96 43.05 9.67
N LYS A 226 -4.08 41.72 9.73
CA LYS A 226 -5.03 41.04 10.64
C LYS A 226 -4.40 40.58 11.94
N ASN A 227 -3.08 40.75 12.10
CA ASN A 227 -2.29 40.16 13.18
C ASN A 227 -2.58 38.66 13.37
N GLN A 228 -2.70 37.92 12.26
CA GLN A 228 -3.11 36.51 12.24
C GLN A 228 -2.13 35.65 11.47
N THR A 229 -1.79 34.48 11.99
CA THR A 229 -0.96 33.51 11.25
C THR A 229 -1.84 32.56 10.46
N LYS A 230 -1.61 32.50 9.14
CA LYS A 230 -2.24 31.53 8.24
C LYS A 230 -1.32 30.33 8.04
N PHE A 231 -1.89 29.14 8.11
CA PHE A 231 -1.19 27.88 7.92
C PHE A 231 -1.70 27.17 6.67
N TYR A 232 -0.78 26.81 5.81
CA TYR A 232 -1.00 25.95 4.66
C TYR A 232 -0.26 24.64 4.88
N ILE A 233 -0.95 23.52 4.77
CA ILE A 233 -0.44 22.19 5.11
C ILE A 233 -0.67 21.29 3.89
N ALA A 234 0.30 20.42 3.61
CA ALA A 234 0.16 19.26 2.76
C ALA A 234 0.96 18.10 3.35
N LYS A 235 0.25 17.06 3.81
CA LYS A 235 0.84 15.93 4.52
C LYS A 235 0.34 14.58 3.99
N LEU A 236 1.28 13.71 3.65
CA LEU A 236 1.02 12.34 3.21
C LEU A 236 1.88 11.36 4.03
N ASP A 237 1.24 10.58 4.87
CA ASP A 237 1.83 9.42 5.52
C ASP A 237 1.44 8.17 4.74
N SER A 238 2.34 7.21 4.56
CA SER A 238 2.07 6.01 3.76
C SER A 238 2.39 4.74 4.51
N LYS A 239 1.55 3.73 4.35
CA LYS A 239 1.71 2.40 4.90
C LYS A 239 1.45 1.34 3.83
N ALA A 240 2.25 0.29 3.80
CA ALA A 240 2.03 -0.89 2.98
C ALA A 240 1.88 -2.14 3.82
N ILE A 241 0.95 -3.01 3.42
CA ILE A 241 0.74 -4.34 4.01
C ILE A 241 0.61 -5.36 2.87
N ILE A 242 1.44 -6.40 2.91
CA ILE A 242 1.38 -7.54 2.00
C ILE A 242 0.88 -8.76 2.76
N TYR A 243 -0.21 -9.35 2.28
CA TYR A 243 -0.79 -10.59 2.80
C TYR A 243 -0.42 -11.75 1.87
N VAL A 244 0.31 -12.72 2.41
CA VAL A 244 0.77 -13.91 1.69
C VAL A 244 0.16 -15.16 2.32
N PRO A 245 -0.49 -16.03 1.55
CA PRO A 245 -1.04 -17.27 2.08
C PRO A 245 0.09 -18.20 2.55
N GLY A 246 -0.13 -18.86 3.69
CA GLY A 246 0.82 -19.79 4.30
C GLY A 246 2.01 -19.10 4.95
N TYR A 247 3.02 -19.91 5.30
CA TYR A 247 4.29 -19.40 5.78
C TYR A 247 5.17 -18.98 4.59
N ALA A 248 5.49 -17.69 4.52
CA ALA A 248 6.31 -17.11 3.46
C ALA A 248 7.64 -16.60 4.00
N LYS A 249 8.69 -16.68 3.19
CA LYS A 249 9.98 -16.02 3.41
C LYS A 249 10.17 -14.96 2.32
N ALA A 250 10.92 -13.91 2.65
CA ALA A 250 11.39 -12.94 1.67
C ALA A 250 12.91 -13.09 1.54
N ASN A 251 13.41 -12.98 0.31
CA ASN A 251 14.81 -12.78 0.00
C ASN A 251 14.86 -11.56 -0.92
N GLU A 252 15.41 -10.45 -0.43
CA GLU A 252 15.24 -9.14 -1.07
C GLU A 252 13.75 -8.81 -1.33
N ASP A 253 13.37 -8.70 -2.61
CA ASP A 253 11.99 -8.47 -3.08
C ASP A 253 11.31 -9.74 -3.62
N ILE A 254 11.94 -10.91 -3.47
CA ILE A 254 11.35 -12.19 -3.88
C ILE A 254 10.67 -12.84 -2.68
N LEU A 255 9.34 -13.01 -2.77
CA LEU A 255 8.59 -13.83 -1.83
C LEU A 255 8.66 -15.29 -2.23
N ILE A 256 8.90 -16.16 -1.27
CA ILE A 256 9.00 -17.61 -1.44
C ILE A 256 8.07 -18.27 -0.43
N PHE A 257 7.09 -19.03 -0.92
CA PHE A 257 6.18 -19.81 -0.07
C PHE A 257 5.78 -21.10 -0.77
N ASN A 258 5.31 -22.07 0.01
CA ASN A 258 4.84 -23.33 -0.54
C ASN A 258 3.45 -23.16 -1.15
N ASP A 259 3.22 -23.83 -2.28
CA ASP A 259 1.89 -23.94 -2.86
C ASP A 259 1.02 -24.83 -1.95
N ILE A 260 0.15 -24.18 -1.18
CA ILE A 260 -0.74 -24.82 -0.21
C ILE A 260 -1.68 -25.81 -0.91
N LYS A 261 -2.05 -25.56 -2.18
CA LYS A 261 -2.93 -26.46 -2.94
C LYS A 261 -2.27 -27.79 -3.27
N LYS A 262 -0.96 -27.76 -3.51
CA LYS A 262 -0.19 -29.00 -3.78
C LYS A 262 0.05 -29.82 -2.53
N GLY A 263 -0.27 -29.32 -1.33
CA GLY A 263 -0.62 -30.08 -0.13
C GLY A 263 0.38 -31.12 0.39
N GLY A 264 1.57 -31.24 -0.20
CA GLY A 264 2.44 -32.39 0.03
C GLY A 264 3.19 -32.33 1.36
N VAL A 265 3.67 -31.15 1.75
CA VAL A 265 4.60 -31.07 2.89
C VAL A 265 3.87 -31.06 4.23
N GLU A 266 2.79 -30.28 4.37
CA GLU A 266 2.07 -30.17 5.64
C GLU A 266 1.29 -31.44 6.00
N LYS A 267 0.72 -32.13 5.01
CA LYS A 267 0.11 -33.46 5.23
C LYS A 267 1.15 -34.47 5.68
N ASN A 268 2.36 -34.43 5.11
CA ASN A 268 3.43 -35.36 5.48
C ASN A 268 3.95 -35.07 6.89
N VAL A 269 4.16 -33.80 7.28
CA VAL A 269 4.61 -33.46 8.64
C VAL A 269 3.55 -33.80 9.68
N THR A 270 2.28 -33.52 9.42
CA THR A 270 1.18 -33.87 10.35
C THR A 270 1.06 -35.38 10.51
N SER A 271 1.20 -36.14 9.41
CA SER A 271 1.24 -37.60 9.42
C SER A 271 2.43 -38.14 10.24
N ILE A 272 3.63 -37.57 10.07
CA ILE A 272 4.82 -37.97 10.81
C ILE A 272 4.64 -37.69 12.32
N ILE A 273 4.17 -36.50 12.70
CA ILE A 273 3.93 -36.15 14.11
C ILE A 273 2.87 -37.07 14.72
N LEU A 274 1.77 -37.33 14.02
CA LEU A 274 0.73 -38.24 14.50
C LEU A 274 1.27 -39.66 14.67
N THR A 275 2.09 -40.13 13.72
CA THR A 275 2.73 -41.45 13.80
C THR A 275 3.69 -41.54 14.98
N LEU A 276 4.47 -40.49 15.26
CA LEU A 276 5.35 -40.41 16.42
C LEU A 276 4.57 -40.45 17.74
N ILE A 277 3.47 -39.69 17.84
CA ILE A 277 2.61 -39.70 19.04
C ILE A 277 2.02 -41.09 19.27
N ILE A 278 1.52 -41.74 18.21
CA ILE A 278 0.99 -43.11 18.30
C ILE A 278 2.09 -44.09 18.74
N ALA A 279 3.30 -43.99 18.19
CA ALA A 279 4.42 -44.84 18.56
C ALA A 279 4.80 -44.68 20.05
N ILE A 280 4.87 -43.44 20.55
CA ILE A 280 5.14 -43.15 21.98
C ILE A 280 4.07 -43.76 22.87
N ILE A 281 2.80 -43.62 22.51
CA ILE A 281 1.68 -44.22 23.26
C ILE A 281 1.82 -45.76 23.28
N CYS A 282 2.10 -46.38 22.14
CA CYS A 282 2.28 -47.83 22.05
C CYS A 282 3.45 -48.34 22.91
N ILE A 283 4.60 -47.66 22.87
CA ILE A 283 5.77 -48.00 23.71
C ILE A 283 5.42 -47.91 25.19
N HIS A 284 4.76 -46.82 25.60
CA HIS A 284 4.37 -46.63 26.99
C HIS A 284 3.40 -47.72 27.50
N PHE A 285 2.43 -48.13 26.66
CA PHE A 285 1.53 -49.25 26.99
C PHE A 285 2.25 -50.60 27.03
N TYR A 286 3.22 -50.83 26.14
CA TYR A 286 4.01 -52.05 26.13
C TYR A 286 4.84 -52.18 27.42
N GLU A 287 5.60 -51.15 27.80
CA GLU A 287 6.40 -51.11 29.03
C GLU A 287 5.57 -51.35 30.29
N ARG A 288 4.38 -50.73 30.39
CA ARG A 288 3.46 -50.96 31.50
C ARG A 288 2.98 -52.41 31.62
N LYS A 289 2.95 -53.15 30.50
CA LYS A 289 2.49 -54.54 30.48
C LYS A 289 3.61 -55.52 30.85
N THR A 290 4.86 -55.22 30.48
CA THR A 290 6.03 -56.07 30.79
C THR A 290 6.54 -55.93 32.23
N ILE A 291 6.31 -54.80 32.91
CA ILE A 291 6.74 -54.59 34.31
C ILE A 291 5.84 -55.32 35.34
N LYS A 292 4.75 -55.97 34.91
CA LYS A 292 3.86 -56.76 35.79
C LYS A 292 4.18 -58.26 35.85
N ILE A 293 5.46 -58.64 35.75
CA ILE A 293 5.97 -59.99 36.01
C ILE A 293 6.93 -59.90 37.19
#